data_AF-A0A522G1Q6-F1
#
_entry.id   AF-A0A522G1Q6-F1
#
_cell.length_a   1.000
_cell.length_b   1.000
_cell.length_c   1.000
_cell.angle_alpha   90.00
_cell.angle_beta   90.00
_cell.angle_gamma   90.00
#
_symmetry.space_group_name_H-M   'P 1'
#
loop_
_entity.id
_entity.type
_entity.pdbx_description
1 polymer ?
#
loop_
_entity_poly.entity_id
_entity_poly.type
_entity_poly.pdbx_seq_one_letter_code
_entity_poly.pdbx_strand_id
1 'polypeptide(L)'
;MHKDHVILDDGMFFVELNGNYAANDAPGFLNRRCSYGPTTPGGYECVGGFDKALDGTWRADVNAPYDPETDGDCRRVIAGVSRMNAIAALWRERHNAYPYHRV
;
A
#
# COMPACT_ATOMS: atom_id res chain seq x y z
N MET A 1 11.72 12.28 -2.29
CA MET A 1 11.04 11.20 -3.02
C MET A 1 11.82 10.94 -4.30
N HIS A 2 12.46 9.78 -4.46
CA HIS A 2 13.05 9.43 -5.76
C HIS A 2 11.89 8.96 -6.64
N LYS A 3 11.56 9.72 -7.68
CA LYS A 3 10.45 9.39 -8.62
C LYS A 3 10.61 8.00 -9.26
N ASP A 4 11.84 7.48 -9.26
CA ASP A 4 12.24 6.24 -9.92
C ASP A 4 11.65 4.96 -9.29
N HIS A 5 10.92 5.08 -8.17
CA HIS A 5 10.29 3.94 -7.49
C HIS A 5 8.76 3.92 -7.56
N VAL A 6 8.13 4.91 -8.20
CA VAL A 6 6.67 4.92 -8.40
C VAL A 6 6.32 4.06 -9.61
N ILE A 7 5.45 3.06 -9.40
CA ILE A 7 5.07 2.10 -10.46
C ILE A 7 3.64 2.28 -10.97
N LEU A 8 2.77 2.95 -10.19
CA LEU A 8 1.39 3.29 -10.54
C LEU A 8 1.05 4.63 -9.89
N ASP A 9 0.35 5.52 -10.59
CA ASP A 9 -0.10 6.82 -10.08
C ASP A 9 -1.37 7.25 -10.84
N ASP A 10 -2.43 7.66 -10.14
CA ASP A 10 -3.66 8.23 -10.73
C ASP A 10 -3.91 9.70 -10.34
N GLY A 11 -2.89 10.35 -9.76
CA GLY A 11 -2.94 11.71 -9.26
C GLY A 11 -3.36 11.80 -7.79
N MET A 12 -4.18 10.88 -7.29
CA MET A 12 -4.63 10.84 -5.90
C MET A 12 -3.94 9.73 -5.11
N PHE A 13 -3.77 8.57 -5.73
CA PHE A 13 -3.13 7.39 -5.17
C PHE A 13 -1.91 7.03 -6.01
N PHE A 14 -0.88 6.51 -5.36
CA PHE A 14 0.28 6.00 -6.05
C PHE A 14 0.86 4.79 -5.31
N VAL A 15 1.51 3.89 -6.06
CA VAL A 15 2.25 2.78 -5.49
C VAL A 15 3.73 3.03 -5.66
N GLU A 16 4.47 3.01 -4.55
CA GLU A 16 5.92 3.13 -4.55
C GLU A 16 6.59 1.85 -4.05
N LEU A 17 7.71 1.48 -4.65
CA LEU A 17 8.54 0.37 -4.19
C LEU A 17 9.41 0.78 -3.01
N ASN A 18 9.61 -0.15 -2.08
CA ASN A 18 10.57 0.01 -1.00
C ASN A 18 11.99 0.01 -1.56
N GLY A 19 12.64 1.18 -1.52
CA GLY A 19 14.00 1.38 -2.05
C GLY A 19 15.12 0.61 -1.34
N ASN A 20 14.82 -0.08 -0.23
CA ASN A 20 15.78 -0.95 0.46
C ASN A 20 15.96 -2.32 -0.22
N TYR A 21 15.21 -2.59 -1.29
CA TYR A 21 15.20 -3.87 -1.99
C TYR A 21 15.48 -3.68 -3.48
N ALA A 22 15.93 -4.74 -4.15
CA ALA A 22 15.99 -4.76 -5.61
C ALA A 22 14.57 -4.61 -6.20
N ALA A 23 14.41 -3.83 -7.26
CA ALA A 23 13.10 -3.50 -7.83
C ALA A 23 12.23 -4.73 -8.17
N ASN A 24 12.83 -5.88 -8.49
CA ASN A 24 12.12 -7.12 -8.82
C ASN A 24 11.60 -7.90 -7.60
N ASP A 25 12.13 -7.64 -6.41
CA ASP A 25 11.77 -8.31 -5.16
C ASP A 25 11.26 -7.35 -4.09
N ALA A 26 11.17 -6.06 -4.42
CA ALA A 26 10.76 -5.03 -3.47
C ALA A 26 9.26 -5.16 -3.11
N PRO A 27 8.91 -5.15 -1.81
CA PRO A 27 7.56 -4.82 -1.39
C PRO A 27 7.24 -3.37 -1.78
N GLY A 28 5.96 -3.00 -1.72
CA GLY A 28 5.56 -1.64 -2.04
C GLY A 28 4.40 -1.15 -1.20
N PHE A 29 4.26 0.16 -1.18
CA PHE A 29 3.29 0.89 -0.38
C PHE A 29 2.28 1.55 -1.30
N LEU A 30 0.99 1.35 -1.01
CA LEU A 30 -0.07 2.14 -1.59
C LEU A 30 -0.20 3.41 -0.75
N ASN A 31 0.10 4.54 -1.35
CA ASN A 31 -0.01 5.84 -0.73
C ASN A 31 -1.19 6.62 -1.30
N ARG A 32 -1.81 7.43 -0.46
CA ARG A 32 -2.87 8.37 -0.80
C ARG A 32 -2.38 9.79 -0.53
N ARG A 33 -2.48 10.68 -1.52
CA ARG A 33 -2.20 12.11 -1.32
C ARG A 33 -3.24 12.73 -0.39
N CYS A 34 -2.81 13.58 0.51
CA CYS A 34 -3.67 14.26 1.48
C CYS A 34 -3.09 15.63 1.85
N SER A 35 -3.82 16.40 2.65
CA SER A 35 -3.29 17.64 3.21
C SER A 35 -1.98 17.41 3.98
N TYR A 36 -1.10 18.41 3.93
CA TYR A 36 0.11 18.45 4.73
C TYR A 36 -0.25 18.62 6.21
N GLY A 37 0.44 17.86 7.08
CA GLY A 37 0.26 17.96 8.52
C GLY A 37 1.44 17.37 9.29
N PRO A 38 1.46 17.50 10.62
CA PRO A 38 2.52 16.93 11.46
C PRO A 38 2.70 15.41 11.27
N THR A 39 1.61 14.70 11.00
CA THR A 39 1.59 13.25 10.74
C THR A 39 1.77 12.88 9.27
N THR A 40 1.62 13.84 8.35
CA THR A 40 1.73 13.68 6.89
C THR A 40 2.63 14.76 6.28
N PRO A 41 3.89 14.89 6.72
CA PRO A 41 4.79 15.96 6.26
C PRO A 41 5.11 15.87 4.76
N GLY A 42 4.95 14.69 4.16
CA GLY A 42 5.10 14.47 2.73
C GLY A 42 3.86 14.84 1.89
N GLY A 43 2.72 15.17 2.51
CA GLY A 43 1.45 15.37 1.81
C GLY A 43 0.83 14.04 1.31
N TYR A 44 1.14 12.94 1.98
CA TYR A 44 0.55 11.63 1.72
C TYR A 44 0.56 10.75 2.97
N GLU A 45 -0.29 9.73 2.97
CA GLU A 45 -0.38 8.68 3.98
C GLU A 45 -0.31 7.30 3.31
N CYS A 46 0.25 6.31 4.00
CA CYS A 46 0.24 4.91 3.57
C CYS A 46 -1.13 4.29 3.91
N VAL A 47 -1.82 3.75 2.91
CA VAL A 47 -3.17 3.16 3.03
C VAL A 47 -3.22 1.68 2.65
N GLY A 48 -2.06 1.06 2.44
CA GLY A 48 -1.95 -0.36 2.15
C GLY A 48 -0.57 -0.71 1.61
N GLY A 49 -0.40 -1.98 1.24
CA GLY A 49 0.86 -2.45 0.69
C GLY A 49 0.76 -3.86 0.14
N PHE A 50 1.85 -4.27 -0.48
CA PHE A 50 2.05 -5.66 -0.90
C PHE A 50 3.45 -6.13 -0.48
N ASP A 51 3.54 -7.37 -0.02
CA ASP A 51 4.76 -7.98 0.47
C ASP A 51 4.83 -9.48 0.12
N LYS A 52 6.04 -10.02 0.26
CA LYS A 52 6.35 -11.42 -0.03
C LYS A 52 6.26 -12.24 1.25
N ALA A 53 5.47 -13.30 1.22
CA ALA A 53 5.36 -14.27 2.30
C ALA A 53 6.58 -15.21 2.34
N LEU A 54 6.73 -15.95 3.44
CA LEU A 54 7.83 -16.90 3.66
C LEU A 54 7.87 -18.04 2.64
N ASP A 55 6.72 -18.41 2.07
CA ASP A 55 6.60 -19.42 1.02
C ASP A 55 6.96 -18.89 -0.38
N GLY A 56 7.38 -17.62 -0.47
CA GLY A 56 7.73 -16.95 -1.72
C GLY A 56 6.55 -16.40 -2.51
N THR A 57 5.31 -16.64 -2.07
CA THR A 57 4.12 -16.03 -2.65
C THR A 57 3.96 -14.58 -2.22
N TRP A 58 3.07 -13.85 -2.87
CA TRP A 58 2.79 -12.45 -2.58
C TRP A 58 1.38 -12.27 -2.03
N ARG A 59 1.23 -11.23 -1.21
CA ARG A 59 -0.05 -10.78 -0.67
C ARG A 59 -0.18 -9.27 -0.80
N ALA A 60 -1.41 -8.79 -0.69
CA ALA A 60 -1.70 -7.37 -0.57
C ALA A 60 -2.77 -7.12 0.50
N ASP A 61 -2.59 -6.03 1.23
CA ASP A 61 -3.42 -5.60 2.34
C ASP A 61 -3.71 -4.10 2.19
N VAL A 62 -4.89 -3.66 2.65
CA VAL A 62 -5.26 -2.24 2.74
C VAL A 62 -5.66 -1.90 4.16
N ASN A 63 -5.51 -0.63 4.54
CA ASN A 63 -6.00 -0.15 5.83
C ASN A 63 -7.52 -0.36 5.92
N ALA A 64 -7.97 -0.70 7.11
CA ALA A 64 -9.36 -0.90 7.48
C ALA A 64 -9.63 -0.21 8.83
N PRO A 65 -10.89 0.06 9.19
CA PRO A 65 -11.20 0.46 10.56
C PRO A 65 -10.65 -0.54 11.58
N TYR A 66 -10.19 -0.04 12.72
CA TYR A 66 -9.71 -0.89 13.81
C TYR A 66 -10.80 -1.88 14.26
N ASP A 67 -10.42 -3.15 14.31
CA ASP A 67 -11.22 -4.27 14.80
C ASP A 67 -10.63 -4.77 16.13
N PRO A 68 -11.35 -4.59 17.27
CA PRO A 68 -10.87 -5.02 18.57
C PRO A 68 -10.87 -6.55 18.74
N GLU A 69 -11.59 -7.31 17.92
CA GLU A 69 -11.59 -8.77 18.02
C GLU A 69 -10.29 -9.38 17.50
N THR A 70 -9.70 -8.75 16.48
CA THR A 70 -8.45 -9.20 15.84
C THR A 70 -7.24 -8.36 16.22
N ASP A 71 -7.46 -7.27 16.97
CA ASP A 71 -6.46 -6.22 17.27
C ASP A 71 -5.76 -5.71 16.00
N GLY A 72 -6.56 -5.51 14.94
CA GLY A 72 -6.06 -5.23 13.59
C GLY A 72 -6.75 -4.04 12.96
N ASP A 73 -6.04 -3.34 12.09
CA ASP A 73 -6.53 -2.19 11.33
C ASP A 73 -6.23 -2.35 9.83
N CYS A 74 -6.09 -3.60 9.39
CA CYS A 74 -5.75 -3.97 8.02
C CYS A 74 -6.64 -5.12 7.55
N ARG A 75 -7.04 -5.07 6.27
CA ARG A 75 -7.79 -6.15 5.62
C ARG A 75 -6.97 -6.75 4.48
N ARG A 76 -6.86 -8.08 4.49
CA ARG A 76 -6.26 -8.84 3.39
C ARG A 76 -7.12 -8.71 2.13
N VAL A 77 -6.51 -8.25 1.04
CA VAL A 77 -7.14 -8.20 -0.29
C VAL A 77 -6.93 -9.53 -1.02
N ILE A 78 -5.69 -10.04 -1.02
CA ILE A 78 -5.32 -11.28 -1.70
C ILE A 78 -4.03 -11.87 -1.09
N ALA A 79 -3.84 -13.19 -1.13
CA ALA A 79 -2.63 -13.88 -0.69
C ALA A 79 -2.37 -15.13 -1.53
N GLY A 80 -1.15 -15.67 -1.47
CA GLY A 80 -0.80 -16.90 -2.19
C GLY A 80 -0.68 -16.70 -3.70
N VAL A 81 -0.43 -15.47 -4.16
CA VAL A 81 -0.45 -15.11 -5.59
C VAL A 81 0.91 -14.64 -6.10
N SER A 82 1.00 -14.43 -7.42
CA SER A 82 2.15 -13.78 -8.03
C SER A 82 2.24 -12.30 -7.59
N ARG A 83 3.45 -11.73 -7.66
CA ARG A 83 3.68 -10.31 -7.39
C ARG A 83 2.78 -9.40 -8.22
N MET A 84 2.64 -9.69 -9.51
CA MET A 84 1.80 -8.90 -10.42
C MET A 84 0.32 -8.93 -9.99
N ASN A 85 -0.17 -10.09 -9.56
CA ASN A 85 -1.55 -10.21 -9.07
C ASN A 85 -1.76 -9.44 -7.75
N ALA A 86 -0.79 -9.46 -6.84
CA ALA A 86 -0.84 -8.68 -5.60
C ALA A 86 -0.87 -7.16 -5.91
N ILE A 87 0.01 -6.68 -6.79
CA ILE A 87 0.04 -5.27 -7.24
C ILE A 87 -1.29 -4.88 -7.89
N ALA A 88 -1.79 -5.69 -8.82
CA ALA A 88 -3.04 -5.40 -9.53
C ALA A 88 -4.25 -5.39 -8.58
N ALA A 89 -4.31 -6.31 -7.61
CA ALA A 89 -5.37 -6.36 -6.62
C ALA A 89 -5.32 -5.15 -5.68
N LEU A 90 -4.13 -4.80 -5.17
CA LEU A 90 -3.93 -3.60 -4.35
C LEU A 90 -4.38 -2.33 -5.08
N TRP A 91 -3.98 -2.19 -6.34
CA TRP A 91 -4.35 -1.05 -7.17
C TRP A 91 -5.86 -0.94 -7.41
N ARG A 92 -6.54 -2.07 -7.59
CA ARG A 92 -8.01 -2.09 -7.75
C ARG A 92 -8.73 -1.65 -6.47
N GLU A 93 -8.19 -1.96 -5.30
CA GLU A 93 -8.79 -1.63 -4.00
C GLU A 93 -8.48 -0.20 -3.51
N ARG A 94 -7.65 0.58 -4.22
CA ARG A 94 -7.12 1.85 -3.70
C ARG A 94 -8.18 2.86 -3.22
N HIS A 95 -9.33 2.92 -3.88
CA HIS A 95 -10.43 3.82 -3.48
C HIS A 95 -11.26 3.30 -2.31
N ASN A 96 -11.10 2.03 -1.93
CA ASN A 96 -11.78 1.40 -0.80
C ASN A 96 -10.91 1.32 0.46
N ALA A 97 -9.64 1.74 0.37
CA ALA A 97 -8.73 1.76 1.51
C ALA A 97 -9.16 2.83 2.52
N TYR A 98 -9.12 2.49 3.81
CA TYR A 98 -9.53 3.41 4.88
C TYR A 98 -8.48 4.53 5.07
N PRO A 99 -8.84 5.81 4.86
CA PRO A 99 -7.93 6.93 5.08
C PRO A 99 -7.90 7.31 6.57
N TYR A 100 -6.73 7.62 7.11
CA TYR A 100 -6.60 8.19 8.45
C TYR A 100 -6.63 9.71 8.44
N HIS A 101 -6.41 10.34 7.29
CA HIS A 101 -6.33 11.80 7.16
C HIS A 101 -7.32 12.35 6.12
N ARG A 102 -7.83 13.56 6.38
CA ARG A 102 -8.73 14.27 5.45
C ARG A 102 -7.96 14.76 4.22
N VAL A 103 -8.70 14.94 3.12
CA VAL A 103 -8.19 15.57 1.90
C VAL A 103 -7.91 17.04 2.16
#